data_AF-X0VU94-F1
#
_entry.id   AF-X0VU94-F1
#
_cell.length_a   1.000
_cell.length_b   1.000
_cell.length_c   1.000
_cell.angle_alpha   90.00
_cell.angle_beta   90.00
_cell.angle_gamma   90.00
#
_symmetry.space_group_name_H-M   'P 1'
#
loop_
_entity.id
_entity.type
_entity.pdbx_description
1 polymer ?
#
loop_
_entity_poly.entity_id
_entity_poly.type
_entity_poly.pdbx_seq_one_letter_code
_entity_poly.pdbx_strand_id
1 'polypeptide(L)'
;MVGKSGNPNVLYVYKHNRSFVKRDLEMLKKHFKVKSYYFSYKTFFKLPWLIYNSDVVFIWFVSDHTLFSTFFAKLLSKKIVVVTGGYDVAGEEGINYGLMLNPILKKMVKYVLKRSDKILAVSEFNKREIEKYLGITSA
;
A
#
# COMPACT_ATOMS: atom_id res chain seq x y z
N MET A 1 22.38 3.52 2.28
CA MET A 1 22.37 2.17 2.87
C MET A 1 22.68 1.18 1.77
N VAL A 2 23.77 0.43 1.95
CA VAL A 2 24.28 -0.58 1.02
C VAL A 2 23.22 -1.67 0.82
N GLY A 3 22.88 -1.96 -0.42
CA GLY A 3 21.89 -2.98 -0.77
C GLY A 3 22.34 -4.34 -0.25
N LYS A 4 21.54 -4.96 0.62
CA LYS A 4 21.76 -6.34 1.03
C LYS A 4 21.57 -7.24 -0.19
N SER A 5 22.62 -7.93 -0.60
CA SER A 5 22.67 -8.90 -1.71
C SER A 5 21.99 -10.23 -1.35
N GLY A 6 20.82 -10.17 -0.70
CA GLY A 6 20.04 -11.34 -0.28
C GLY A 6 18.57 -11.19 -0.68
N ASN A 7 17.84 -12.31 -0.67
CA ASN A 7 16.41 -12.31 -0.97
C ASN A 7 15.67 -11.37 0.01
N PRO A 8 14.97 -10.30 -0.45
CA PRO A 8 14.43 -9.27 0.44
C PRO A 8 13.36 -9.83 1.38
N ASN A 9 13.38 -9.37 2.63
CA ASN A 9 12.32 -9.66 3.59
C ASN A 9 11.13 -8.72 3.32
N VAL A 10 10.01 -9.30 2.91
CA VAL A 10 8.78 -8.56 2.60
C VAL A 10 7.82 -8.64 3.78
N LEU A 11 7.44 -7.49 4.32
CA LEU A 11 6.29 -7.40 5.21
C LEU A 11 5.03 -7.18 4.36
N TYR A 12 4.14 -8.16 4.36
CA TYR A 12 2.88 -8.10 3.62
C TYR A 12 1.73 -7.67 4.54
N VAL A 13 1.32 -6.40 4.46
CA VAL A 13 0.30 -5.80 5.32
C VAL A 13 -1.05 -5.78 4.61
N TYR A 14 -2.09 -6.27 5.30
CA TYR A 14 -3.45 -6.28 4.76
C TYR A 14 -4.47 -6.18 5.89
N LYS A 15 -5.66 -5.66 5.57
CA LYS A 15 -6.79 -5.57 6.50
C LYS A 15 -8.03 -6.33 6.00
N HIS A 16 -8.07 -6.68 4.72
CA HIS A 16 -9.22 -7.35 4.10
C HIS A 16 -8.85 -8.74 3.61
N ASN A 17 -9.67 -9.73 3.98
CA ASN A 17 -9.45 -11.11 3.59
C ASN A 17 -10.11 -11.41 2.23
N ARG A 18 -9.49 -10.94 1.14
CA ARG A 18 -9.99 -11.13 -0.24
C ARG A 18 -9.16 -12.19 -0.97
N SER A 19 -9.76 -12.83 -1.98
CA SER A 19 -9.11 -13.90 -2.76
C SER A 19 -7.82 -13.44 -3.43
N PHE A 20 -7.80 -12.25 -4.05
CA PHE A 20 -6.61 -11.67 -4.66
C PHE A 20 -5.55 -11.28 -3.63
N VAL A 21 -5.92 -10.75 -2.46
CA VAL A 21 -4.96 -10.49 -1.36
C VAL A 21 -4.29 -11.78 -0.90
N LYS A 22 -5.02 -12.90 -0.82
CA LYS A 22 -4.42 -14.20 -0.52
C LYS A 22 -3.53 -14.71 -1.66
N ARG A 23 -4.02 -14.61 -2.90
CA ARG A 23 -3.30 -15.10 -4.08
C ARG A 23 -1.97 -14.39 -4.26
N ASP A 24 -1.94 -13.07 -4.09
CA ASP A 24 -0.73 -12.26 -4.17
C ASP A 24 0.26 -12.61 -3.06
N LEU A 25 -0.23 -12.82 -1.83
CA LEU A 25 0.61 -13.30 -0.73
C LEU A 25 1.27 -14.65 -1.07
N GLU A 26 0.50 -15.61 -1.59
CA GLU A 26 1.04 -16.92 -1.96
C GLU A 26 1.99 -16.84 -3.17
N MET A 27 1.74 -15.96 -4.13
CA MET A 27 2.69 -15.71 -5.24
C MET A 27 4.00 -15.09 -4.73
N LEU A 28 3.93 -14.09 -3.84
CA LEU A 28 5.12 -13.46 -3.26
C LEU A 28 5.95 -14.45 -2.44
N LYS A 29 5.31 -15.33 -1.66
CA LYS A 29 5.99 -16.37 -0.85
C LYS A 29 6.82 -17.35 -1.69
N LYS A 30 6.48 -17.56 -2.97
CA LYS A 30 7.24 -18.44 -3.87
C LYS A 30 8.60 -17.87 -4.24
N HIS A 31 8.77 -16.54 -4.16
CA HIS A 31 9.95 -15.85 -4.63
C HIS A 31 10.71 -15.11 -3.52
N PHE A 32 10.02 -14.71 -2.44
CA PHE A 32 10.56 -13.86 -1.38
C PHE A 32 10.32 -14.43 0.01
N LYS A 33 11.10 -13.97 0.99
CA LYS A 33 10.82 -14.24 2.40
C LYS A 33 9.72 -13.30 2.89
N VAL A 34 8.48 -13.77 2.87
CA VAL A 34 7.30 -12.94 3.20
C VAL A 34 6.81 -13.22 4.62
N LYS A 35 6.66 -12.15 5.41
CA LYS A 35 5.91 -12.16 6.67
C LYS A 35 4.57 -11.48 6.46
N SER A 36 3.47 -12.22 6.55
CA SER A 36 2.12 -11.67 6.48
C SER A 36 1.71 -11.03 7.81
N TYR A 37 1.08 -9.86 7.74
CA TYR A 37 0.57 -9.15 8.90
C TYR A 37 -0.85 -8.63 8.64
N TYR A 38 -1.81 -9.25 9.31
CA TYR A 38 -3.19 -8.75 9.36
C TYR A 38 -3.25 -7.55 10.30
N PHE A 39 -3.59 -6.39 9.78
CA PHE A 39 -3.70 -5.18 10.58
C PHE A 39 -5.00 -5.18 11.37
N SER A 40 -4.87 -4.96 12.68
CA SER A 40 -5.96 -4.57 13.56
C SER A 40 -5.48 -3.49 14.52
N TYR A 41 -6.38 -2.67 15.03
CA TYR A 41 -6.04 -1.66 16.04
C TYR A 41 -5.45 -2.29 17.31
N LYS A 42 -5.88 -3.52 17.66
CA LYS A 42 -5.33 -4.29 18.80
C LYS A 42 -3.88 -4.69 18.60
N THR A 43 -3.42 -4.83 17.36
CA THR A 43 -2.05 -5.24 17.05
C THR A 43 -1.18 -4.09 16.55
N PHE A 44 -1.71 -2.88 16.50
CA PHE A 44 -1.07 -1.67 15.95
C PHE A 44 0.37 -1.49 16.43
N PHE A 45 0.63 -1.67 17.74
CA PHE A 45 1.95 -1.51 18.35
C PHE A 45 3.03 -2.47 17.78
N LYS A 46 2.63 -3.58 17.14
CA LYS A 46 3.56 -4.51 16.49
C LYS A 46 4.07 -3.97 15.14
N LEU A 47 3.33 -3.07 14.51
CA LEU A 47 3.61 -2.61 13.14
C LEU A 47 5.00 -1.97 12.99
N PRO A 48 5.47 -1.05 13.86
CA PRO A 48 6.79 -0.46 13.73
C PRO A 48 7.92 -1.50 13.82
N TRP A 49 7.80 -2.44 14.76
CA TRP A 49 8.77 -3.53 14.92
C TRP A 49 8.80 -4.47 13.71
N LEU A 50 7.63 -4.80 13.15
CA LEU A 50 7.55 -5.61 11.94
C LEU A 50 8.19 -4.91 10.74
N ILE A 51 7.94 -3.61 10.59
CA ILE A 51 8.52 -2.79 9.51
C ILE A 51 10.04 -2.70 9.66
N TYR A 52 10.54 -2.49 10.88
CA TYR A 52 11.98 -2.43 11.16
C TYR A 52 12.71 -3.69 10.67
N ASN A 53 12.11 -4.87 10.88
CA ASN A 53 12.64 -6.18 10.48
C ASN A 53 12.39 -6.55 9.00
N SER A 54 11.86 -5.62 8.19
CA SER A 54 11.63 -5.83 6.76
C SER A 54 12.53 -4.95 5.90
N ASP A 55 12.72 -5.35 4.65
CA ASP A 55 13.39 -4.54 3.63
C ASP A 55 12.36 -3.80 2.77
N VAL A 56 11.23 -4.46 2.49
CA VAL A 56 10.10 -3.94 1.71
C VAL A 56 8.79 -4.13 2.48
N VAL A 57 7.96 -3.10 2.50
CA VAL A 57 6.59 -3.14 3.02
C VAL A 57 5.63 -3.17 1.82
N PHE A 58 4.99 -4.31 1.61
CA PHE A 58 3.98 -4.53 0.58
C PHE A 58 2.60 -4.42 1.20
N ILE A 59 1.75 -3.53 0.71
CA ILE A 59 0.48 -3.19 1.37
C ILE A 59 -0.67 -3.32 0.39
N TRP A 60 -1.68 -4.10 0.77
CA TRP A 60 -2.92 -4.19 0.02
C TRP A 60 -4.01 -3.29 0.59
N PHE A 61 -4.62 -2.56 -0.34
CA PHE A 61 -5.58 -1.47 -0.24
C PHE A 61 -5.07 -0.24 0.51
N VAL A 62 -5.52 0.95 0.09
CA VAL A 62 -5.26 2.23 0.74
C VAL A 62 -6.38 2.50 1.73
N SER A 63 -6.05 2.42 3.02
CA SER A 63 -6.93 2.81 4.13
C SER A 63 -6.08 3.27 5.32
N ASP A 64 -6.66 3.21 6.52
CA ASP A 64 -5.99 3.54 7.78
C ASP A 64 -4.68 2.74 8.01
N HIS A 65 -4.69 1.43 7.82
CA HIS A 65 -3.50 0.58 7.99
C HIS A 65 -2.36 1.00 7.07
N THR A 66 -2.68 1.48 5.87
CA THR A 66 -1.71 1.91 4.85
C THR A 66 -1.11 3.26 5.19
N LEU A 67 -1.90 4.18 5.76
CA LEU A 67 -1.37 5.44 6.29
C LEU A 67 -0.30 5.18 7.35
N PHE A 68 -0.61 4.37 8.36
CA PHE A 68 0.32 4.06 9.44
C PHE A 68 1.53 3.28 8.95
N SER A 69 1.32 2.28 8.09
CA SER A 69 2.42 1.50 7.49
C SER A 69 3.35 2.39 6.67
N THR A 70 2.80 3.31 5.89
CA THR A 70 3.58 4.29 5.11
C THR A 70 4.36 5.22 6.03
N PHE A 71 3.73 5.75 7.08
CA PHE A 71 4.38 6.64 8.04
C PHE A 71 5.60 5.99 8.69
N PHE A 72 5.43 4.80 9.29
CA PHE A 72 6.53 4.09 9.94
C PHE A 72 7.59 3.61 8.94
N ALA A 73 7.19 3.14 7.75
CA ALA A 73 8.12 2.74 6.70
C ALA A 73 9.00 3.91 6.24
N LYS A 74 8.44 5.11 6.04
CA LYS A 74 9.24 6.29 5.70
C LYS A 74 10.18 6.70 6.83
N LEU A 75 9.71 6.69 8.08
CA LEU A 75 10.56 6.98 9.25
C LEU A 75 11.75 6.03 9.33
N LEU A 76 11.54 4.75 9.00
CA LEU A 76 12.55 3.69 9.02
C LEU A 76 13.27 3.49 7.68
N SER A 77 13.08 4.42 6.72
CA SER A 77 13.68 4.37 5.37
C SER A 77 13.47 3.05 4.61
N LYS A 78 12.31 2.42 4.79
CA LYS A 78 11.92 1.17 4.12
C LYS A 78 11.30 1.46 2.75
N LYS A 79 11.43 0.50 1.83
CA LYS A 79 10.77 0.54 0.53
C LYS A 79 9.29 0.22 0.67
N ILE A 80 8.44 0.97 -0.04
CA ILE A 80 6.99 0.89 0.08
C ILE A 80 6.39 0.51 -1.28
N VAL A 81 5.68 -0.61 -1.31
CA VAL A 81 4.87 -1.05 -2.45
C VAL A 81 3.42 -1.07 -2.02
N VAL A 82 2.56 -0.33 -2.72
CA VAL A 82 1.12 -0.27 -2.43
C VAL A 82 0.35 -0.79 -3.63
N VAL A 83 -0.63 -1.66 -3.37
CA VAL A 83 -1.63 -2.05 -4.36
C VAL A 83 -2.93 -1.29 -4.09
N THR A 84 -3.40 -0.55 -5.08
CA THR A 84 -4.64 0.24 -4.98
C THR A 84 -5.82 -0.56 -5.51
N GLY A 85 -6.90 -0.60 -4.74
CA GLY A 85 -8.22 -1.00 -5.22
C GLY A 85 -8.88 0.07 -6.08
N GLY A 86 -9.99 -0.30 -6.75
CA GLY A 86 -10.81 0.65 -7.49
C GLY A 86 -11.35 1.78 -6.58
N TYR A 87 -11.94 1.42 -5.44
CA TYR A 87 -12.47 2.39 -4.47
C TYR A 87 -11.41 3.35 -3.90
N ASP A 88 -10.17 2.89 -3.77
CA ASP A 88 -9.10 3.58 -3.05
C ASP A 88 -8.74 4.93 -3.66
N VAL A 89 -8.78 5.01 -4.99
CA VAL A 89 -8.44 6.20 -5.76
C VAL A 89 -9.62 6.72 -6.57
N ALA A 90 -10.79 6.10 -6.46
CA ALA A 90 -11.98 6.61 -7.12
C ALA A 90 -12.47 7.93 -6.52
N GLY A 91 -13.05 8.76 -7.38
CA GLY A 91 -13.68 10.04 -7.03
C GLY A 91 -14.89 10.32 -7.92
N GLU A 92 -15.75 9.31 -8.06
CA GLU A 92 -16.92 9.32 -8.95
C GLU A 92 -18.12 9.95 -8.25
N GLU A 93 -18.28 11.27 -8.41
CA GLU A 93 -19.33 12.07 -7.74
C GLU A 93 -20.74 11.62 -8.15
N GLY A 94 -20.95 11.31 -9.43
CA GLY A 94 -22.27 10.94 -9.97
C GLY A 94 -22.88 9.67 -9.38
N ILE A 95 -22.06 8.79 -8.79
CA ILE A 95 -22.50 7.55 -8.12
C ILE A 95 -22.08 7.50 -6.65
N ASN A 96 -21.60 8.63 -6.09
CA ASN A 96 -21.09 8.72 -4.72
C ASN A 96 -20.09 7.60 -4.35
N TYR A 97 -19.14 7.32 -5.25
CA TYR A 97 -18.19 6.24 -5.10
C TYR A 97 -16.74 6.72 -5.05
N GLY A 98 -16.03 6.29 -4.01
CA GLY A 98 -14.57 6.39 -3.89
C GLY A 98 -14.08 7.21 -2.70
N LEU A 99 -12.86 6.89 -2.23
CA LEU A 99 -12.23 7.61 -1.12
C LEU A 99 -11.92 9.07 -1.45
N MET A 100 -11.76 9.40 -2.74
CA MET A 100 -11.33 10.73 -3.16
C MET A 100 -12.44 11.78 -3.11
N LEU A 101 -13.68 11.35 -2.84
CA LEU A 101 -14.82 12.24 -2.56
C LEU A 101 -14.69 12.92 -1.20
N ASN A 102 -14.16 12.22 -0.19
CA ASN A 102 -13.98 12.80 1.14
C ASN A 102 -12.65 13.58 1.23
N PRO A 103 -12.65 14.89 1.56
CA PRO A 103 -11.43 15.70 1.58
C PRO A 103 -10.34 15.20 2.54
N ILE A 104 -10.72 14.61 3.68
CA ILE A 104 -9.79 14.08 4.67
C ILE A 104 -9.15 12.80 4.15
N LEU A 105 -9.97 11.86 3.64
CA LEU A 105 -9.47 10.60 3.08
C LEU A 105 -8.64 10.85 1.82
N LYS A 106 -9.03 11.82 0.99
CA LYS A 106 -8.24 12.28 -0.17
C LYS A 106 -6.84 12.73 0.22
N LYS A 107 -6.69 13.48 1.32
CA LYS A 107 -5.36 13.88 1.84
C LYS A 107 -4.55 12.65 2.27
N MET A 108 -5.17 11.70 2.96
CA MET A 108 -4.53 10.43 3.34
C MET A 108 -4.08 9.62 2.11
N VAL A 109 -4.95 9.43 1.12
CA VAL A 109 -4.62 8.71 -0.12
C VAL A 109 -3.46 9.39 -0.83
N LYS A 110 -3.51 10.71 -1.04
CA LYS A 110 -2.40 11.46 -1.65
C LYS A 110 -1.10 11.34 -0.86
N TYR A 111 -1.17 11.34 0.47
CA TYR A 111 0.00 11.14 1.33
C TYR A 111 0.67 9.79 1.08
N VAL A 112 -0.13 8.72 1.00
CA VAL A 112 0.33 7.35 0.73
C VAL A 112 0.93 7.25 -0.66
N LEU A 113 0.21 7.68 -1.70
CA LEU A 113 0.65 7.55 -3.09
C LEU A 113 1.99 8.29 -3.30
N LYS A 114 2.11 9.54 -2.84
CA LYS A 114 3.34 10.34 -3.01
C LYS A 114 4.56 9.78 -2.29
N ARG A 115 4.38 8.92 -1.30
CA ARG A 115 5.47 8.34 -0.49
C ARG A 115 5.79 6.90 -0.85
N SER A 116 4.97 6.26 -1.67
CA SER A 116 5.18 4.90 -2.15
C SER A 116 6.30 4.88 -3.18
N ASP A 117 7.23 3.94 -3.06
CA ASP A 117 8.28 3.72 -4.06
C ASP A 117 7.71 3.06 -5.32
N LYS A 118 6.66 2.24 -5.16
CA LYS A 118 5.91 1.64 -6.27
C LYS A 118 4.43 1.58 -5.92
N ILE A 119 3.60 1.92 -6.90
CA ILE A 119 2.15 1.75 -6.85
C ILE A 119 1.77 0.75 -7.93
N LEU A 120 1.01 -0.28 -7.54
CA LEU A 120 0.48 -1.29 -8.44
C LEU A 120 -1.01 -1.03 -8.61
N ALA A 121 -1.40 -0.57 -9.80
CA ALA A 121 -2.79 -0.38 -10.18
C ALA A 121 -3.40 -1.70 -10.61
N VAL A 122 -4.67 -1.94 -10.25
CA VAL A 122 -5.39 -3.17 -10.62
C VAL A 122 -5.99 -3.13 -12.03
N SER A 123 -5.99 -1.97 -12.68
CA SER A 123 -6.45 -1.76 -14.05
C SER A 123 -5.89 -0.45 -14.64
N GLU A 124 -5.98 -0.28 -15.95
CA GLU A 124 -5.62 0.99 -16.61
C GLU A 124 -6.52 2.15 -16.17
N PHE A 125 -7.79 1.89 -15.86
CA PHE A 125 -8.67 2.92 -15.28
C PHE A 125 -8.15 3.38 -13.93
N ASN A 126 -7.84 2.44 -13.04
CA ASN A 126 -7.30 2.71 -11.71
C ASN A 126 -5.96 3.45 -11.77
N LYS A 127 -5.11 3.10 -12.75
CA LYS A 127 -3.84 3.77 -13.02
C LYS A 127 -4.04 5.24 -13.40
N ARG A 128 -4.96 5.55 -14.31
CA ARG A 128 -5.27 6.94 -14.70
C ARG A 128 -5.76 7.78 -13.51
N GLU A 129 -6.55 7.19 -12.62
CA GLU A 129 -6.97 7.86 -11.38
C GLU A 129 -5.77 8.17 -10.48
N ILE A 130 -4.86 7.22 -10.28
CA ILE A 130 -3.61 7.43 -9.52
C ILE A 130 -2.81 8.59 -10.12
N GLU A 131 -2.59 8.57 -11.43
CA GLU A 131 -1.82 9.58 -12.17
C GLU A 131 -2.41 10.98 -12.02
N LYS A 132 -3.74 11.11 -12.16
CA LYS A 132 -4.49 12.35 -11.89
C LYS A 132 -4.18 12.94 -10.51
N TYR A 133 -4.08 12.10 -9.47
CA TYR A 133 -3.85 12.60 -8.10
C TYR A 133 -2.38 12.81 -7.75
N LEU A 134 -1.47 12.17 -8.47
CA LEU A 134 -0.03 12.43 -8.40
C LEU A 134 0.39 13.65 -9.25
N GLY A 135 -0.46 14.12 -10.16
CA GLY A 135 -0.12 15.19 -11.10
C GLY A 135 0.86 14.71 -12.18
N ILE A 136 0.83 13.40 -12.48
CA ILE A 136 1.60 12.80 -13.56
C ILE A 136 0.68 12.81 -14.78
N THR A 137 1.01 13.61 -15.78
CA THR A 137 0.30 13.57 -17.06
C THR A 137 0.90 12.44 -17.89
N SER A 138 0.14 11.39 -18.14
CA SER A 138 0.52 10.38 -19.14
C SER A 138 0.47 11.05 -20.52
N ALA A 139 1.62 11.10 -21.18
CA ALA A 139 1.77 11.55 -22.56
C ALA A 139 1.09 10.59 -23.54
#